data_AF-A0A968KY98-F1
#
_entry.id   AF-A0A968KY98-F1
#
_cell.length_a   1.000
_cell.length_b   1.000
_cell.length_c   1.000
_cell.angle_alpha   90.00
_cell.angle_beta   90.00
_cell.angle_gamma   90.00
#
_symmetry.space_group_name_H-M   'P 1'
#
loop_
_entity.id
_entity.type
_entity.pdbx_description
1 polymer ?
#
loop_
_entity_poly.entity_id
_entity_poly.type
_entity_poly.pdbx_seq_one_letter_code
_entity_poly.pdbx_strand_id
1 'polypeptide(L)'
;MSQYAQHAHQELLAAINAFSQEQSDNYTTTINHAMNAVQSFLPLLTNHDTAELPEQITLCLQHPLVEAHTALTNLLSNLHIYYTQLYHPHDKIPQSKEALLILSLCNDILSQCIRLVEETPSQSM
;
A
#
# COMPACT_ATOMS: atom_id res chain seq x y z
N MET A 1 16.42 -8.24 0.01
CA MET A 1 15.65 -7.00 -0.18
C MET A 1 16.14 -6.21 -1.38
N SER A 2 15.27 -6.05 -2.37
CA SER A 2 15.49 -5.09 -3.46
C SER A 2 15.52 -3.67 -2.90
N GLN A 3 16.27 -2.76 -3.54
CA GLN A 3 16.34 -1.35 -3.14
C GLN A 3 14.95 -0.69 -3.07
N TYR A 4 14.04 -1.10 -3.95
CA TYR A 4 12.65 -0.64 -3.97
C TYR A 4 11.83 -1.14 -2.77
N ALA A 5 12.02 -2.38 -2.32
CA ALA A 5 11.40 -2.90 -1.10
C ALA A 5 11.85 -2.13 0.15
N GLN A 6 13.14 -1.78 0.21
CA GLN A 6 13.68 -1.00 1.31
C GLN A 6 13.11 0.42 1.33
N HIS A 7 13.01 1.06 0.16
CA HIS A 7 12.44 2.40 0.03
C HIS A 7 10.97 2.43 0.47
N ALA A 8 10.11 1.57 -0.08
CA ALA A 8 8.69 1.52 0.30
C ALA A 8 8.50 1.22 1.80
N HIS A 9 9.34 0.34 2.38
CA HIS A 9 9.32 0.07 3.82
C HIS A 9 9.74 1.29 4.65
N GLN A 10 10.78 2.02 4.23
CA GLN A 10 11.21 3.25 4.89
C GLN A 10 10.13 4.34 4.84
N GLU A 11 9.47 4.51 3.69
CA GLU A 11 8.37 5.46 3.54
C GLU A 11 7.19 5.12 4.45
N LEU A 12 6.84 3.83 4.57
CA LEU A 12 5.82 3.40 5.52
C LEU A 12 6.22 3.65 6.98
N LEU A 13 7.47 3.35 7.36
CA LEU A 13 7.96 3.64 8.70
C LEU A 13 7.93 5.14 9.00
N ALA A 14 8.25 5.98 8.02
CA ALA A 14 8.14 7.43 8.13
C ALA A 14 6.68 7.85 8.39
N ALA A 15 5.71 7.26 7.67
CA ALA A 15 4.29 7.50 7.91
C ALA A 15 3.84 7.06 9.32
N ILE A 16 4.29 5.88 9.79
CA ILE A 16 3.96 5.39 11.14
C ILE A 16 4.56 6.31 12.22
N ASN A 17 5.80 6.78 12.02
CA ASN A 17 6.41 7.74 12.93
C ASN A 17 5.64 9.07 12.94
N ALA A 18 5.24 9.57 11.77
CA ALA A 18 4.42 10.78 11.65
C ALA A 18 3.08 10.62 12.37
N PHE A 19 2.41 9.46 12.23
CA PHE A 19 1.19 9.13 12.97
C PHE A 19 1.38 9.30 14.49
N SER A 20 2.49 8.77 15.04
CA SER A 20 2.76 8.81 16.48
C SER A 20 3.05 10.21 17.02
N GLN A 21 3.46 11.13 16.15
CA GLN A 21 3.83 12.52 16.50
C GLN A 21 2.73 13.52 16.15
N GLU A 22 1.64 13.09 15.50
CA GLU A 22 0.56 13.95 15.04
C GLU A 22 -0.23 14.52 16.23
N GLN A 23 -0.37 15.85 16.24
CA GLN A 23 -1.04 16.61 17.31
C GLN A 23 -2.31 17.30 16.82
N SER A 24 -2.53 17.37 15.51
CA SER A 24 -3.61 18.13 14.88
C SER A 24 -4.90 17.33 14.64
N ASP A 25 -4.92 16.04 15.02
CA ASP A 25 -5.98 15.08 14.69
C ASP A 25 -6.30 15.01 13.17
N ASN A 26 -5.37 15.46 12.33
CA ASN A 26 -5.49 15.40 10.87
C ASN A 26 -4.43 14.46 10.29
N TYR A 27 -4.87 13.26 9.94
CA TYR A 27 -3.98 12.20 9.46
C TYR A 27 -3.96 12.05 7.93
N THR A 28 -4.48 13.04 7.19
CA THR A 28 -4.55 13.01 5.73
C THR A 28 -3.19 12.76 5.09
N THR A 29 -2.17 13.55 5.49
CA THR A 29 -0.81 13.41 4.96
C THR A 29 -0.22 12.04 5.27
N THR A 30 -0.40 11.57 6.50
CA THR A 30 0.08 10.27 6.96
C THR A 30 -0.55 9.10 6.20
N ILE A 31 -1.85 9.15 5.98
CA ILE A 31 -2.59 8.17 5.18
C ILE A 31 -2.09 8.18 3.73
N ASN A 32 -1.98 9.36 3.11
CA ASN A 32 -1.48 9.49 1.74
C ASN A 32 -0.05 8.97 1.60
N HIS A 33 0.81 9.24 2.57
CA HIS A 33 2.19 8.74 2.59
C HIS A 33 2.21 7.21 2.59
N ALA A 34 1.43 6.58 3.47
CA ALA A 34 1.35 5.12 3.54
C ALA A 34 0.82 4.49 2.24
N MET A 35 -0.19 5.11 1.63
CA MET A 35 -0.76 4.65 0.36
C MET A 35 0.21 4.83 -0.82
N ASN A 36 0.99 5.92 -0.84
CA ASN A 36 2.06 6.14 -1.81
C ASN A 36 3.16 5.10 -1.68
N ALA A 37 3.51 4.68 -0.45
CA ALA A 37 4.47 3.61 -0.23
C ALA A 37 3.99 2.29 -0.88
N VAL A 38 2.70 1.94 -0.71
CA VAL A 38 2.09 0.79 -1.42
C VAL A 38 2.15 0.99 -2.93
N GLN A 39 1.66 2.13 -3.44
CA GLN A 39 1.64 2.44 -4.87
C GLN A 39 3.03 2.31 -5.52
N SER A 40 4.08 2.75 -4.82
CA SER A 40 5.46 2.66 -5.33
C SER A 40 5.98 1.24 -5.46
N PHE A 41 5.41 0.29 -4.71
CA PHE A 41 5.85 -1.11 -4.71
C PHE A 41 5.10 -1.96 -5.72
N LEU A 42 3.79 -1.72 -5.89
CA LEU A 42 2.95 -2.53 -6.76
C LEU A 42 3.50 -2.71 -8.21
N PRO A 43 4.17 -1.73 -8.83
CA PRO A 43 4.79 -1.92 -10.15
C PRO A 43 5.83 -3.03 -10.22
N LEU A 44 6.48 -3.38 -9.10
CA LEU A 44 7.41 -4.52 -9.06
C LEU A 44 6.71 -5.87 -9.31
N LEU A 45 5.39 -5.92 -9.13
CA LEU A 45 4.58 -7.11 -9.38
C LEU A 45 3.95 -7.08 -10.78
N THR A 46 3.66 -5.91 -11.33
CA THR A 46 2.88 -5.78 -12.58
C THR A 46 3.69 -5.29 -13.78
N ASN A 47 4.90 -4.75 -13.56
CA ASN A 47 5.70 -4.03 -14.55
C ASN A 47 5.00 -2.81 -15.19
N HIS A 48 4.06 -2.19 -14.46
CA HIS A 48 3.35 -0.99 -14.88
C HIS A 48 3.62 0.15 -13.89
N ASP A 49 4.45 1.12 -14.30
CA ASP A 49 4.96 2.20 -13.41
C ASP A 49 4.12 3.49 -13.44
N THR A 50 3.11 3.61 -14.31
CA THR A 50 2.46 4.89 -14.61
C THR A 50 1.01 5.00 -14.16
N ALA A 51 0.49 4.03 -13.42
CA ALA A 51 -0.91 4.02 -13.02
C ALA A 51 -1.14 4.62 -11.62
N GLU A 52 -2.31 5.24 -11.46
CA GLU A 52 -2.82 5.69 -10.16
C GLU A 52 -3.08 4.49 -9.24
N LEU A 53 -3.09 4.71 -7.92
CA LEU A 53 -3.23 3.61 -6.95
C LEU A 53 -4.41 2.66 -7.23
N PRO A 54 -5.64 3.11 -7.55
CA PRO A 54 -6.76 2.20 -7.83
C PRO A 54 -6.50 1.30 -9.03
N GLU A 55 -5.98 1.87 -10.12
CA GLU A 55 -5.65 1.16 -11.34
C GLU A 55 -4.50 0.19 -11.09
N GLN A 56 -3.49 0.61 -10.35
CA GLN A 56 -2.37 -0.23 -9.97
C GLN A 56 -2.81 -1.43 -9.12
N ILE A 57 -3.74 -1.22 -8.20
CA ILE A 57 -4.36 -2.32 -7.43
C ILE A 57 -5.12 -3.27 -8.37
N THR A 58 -5.90 -2.76 -9.33
CA THR A 58 -6.59 -3.60 -10.31
C THR A 58 -5.62 -4.45 -11.13
N LEU A 59 -4.52 -3.87 -11.59
CA LEU A 59 -3.47 -4.60 -12.31
C LEU A 59 -2.83 -5.68 -11.43
N CYS A 60 -2.55 -5.37 -10.16
CA CYS A 60 -2.03 -6.36 -9.21
C CYS A 60 -3.01 -7.51 -8.98
N LEU A 61 -4.31 -7.22 -8.82
CA LEU A 61 -5.32 -8.25 -8.60
C LEU A 61 -5.49 -9.20 -9.79
N GLN A 62 -5.13 -8.76 -11.00
CA GLN A 62 -5.12 -9.59 -12.21
C GLN A 62 -3.81 -10.38 -12.38
N HIS A 63 -2.79 -10.12 -11.56
CA HIS A 63 -1.51 -10.79 -11.68
C HIS A 63 -1.59 -12.22 -11.10
N PRO A 64 -1.18 -13.28 -11.84
CA PRO A 64 -1.34 -14.66 -11.39
C PRO A 64 -0.67 -14.97 -10.04
N LEU A 65 0.48 -14.34 -9.75
CA LEU A 65 1.12 -14.48 -8.45
C LEU A 65 0.28 -13.90 -7.32
N VAL A 66 -0.44 -12.80 -7.54
CA VAL A 66 -1.29 -12.19 -6.51
C VAL A 66 -2.59 -12.98 -6.37
N GLU A 67 -3.19 -13.41 -7.48
CA GLU A 67 -4.41 -14.23 -7.50
C GLU A 67 -4.25 -15.52 -6.67
N ALA A 68 -3.07 -16.15 -6.73
CA ALA A 68 -2.73 -17.32 -5.93
C ALA A 68 -2.64 -17.05 -4.41
N HIS A 69 -2.60 -15.79 -3.98
CA HIS A 69 -2.45 -15.37 -2.58
C HIS A 69 -3.71 -14.66 -2.08
N THR A 70 -4.70 -15.46 -1.63
CA THR A 70 -5.99 -14.95 -1.14
C THR A 70 -5.88 -13.84 -0.09
N ALA A 71 -4.90 -13.94 0.81
CA ALA A 71 -4.67 -12.90 1.82
C ALA A 71 -4.29 -11.55 1.17
N LEU A 72 -3.36 -11.54 0.21
CA LEU A 72 -2.96 -10.33 -0.48
C LEU A 72 -4.11 -9.76 -1.33
N THR A 73 -4.83 -10.62 -2.05
CA THR A 73 -6.03 -10.24 -2.82
C THR A 73 -7.06 -9.52 -1.96
N ASN A 74 -7.33 -10.02 -0.76
CA ASN A 74 -8.26 -9.39 0.17
C ASN A 74 -7.75 -8.04 0.67
N LEU A 75 -6.46 -7.95 1.03
CA LEU A 75 -5.85 -6.70 1.50
C LEU A 75 -5.89 -5.62 0.41
N LEU A 76 -5.51 -5.96 -0.82
CA LEU A 76 -5.56 -5.04 -1.97
C LEU A 76 -7.00 -4.61 -2.27
N SER A 77 -7.96 -5.52 -2.23
CA SER A 77 -9.38 -5.20 -2.43
C SER A 77 -9.91 -4.23 -1.36
N ASN A 78 -9.53 -4.44 -0.10
CA ASN A 78 -9.89 -3.54 0.99
C ASN A 78 -9.29 -2.14 0.80
N LEU A 79 -8.03 -2.05 0.37
CA LEU A 79 -7.38 -0.77 0.09
C LEU A 79 -8.06 -0.06 -1.08
N HIS A 80 -8.45 -0.80 -2.12
CA HIS A 80 -9.17 -0.26 -3.27
C HIS A 80 -10.53 0.32 -2.87
N ILE A 81 -11.33 -0.42 -2.09
CA ILE A 81 -12.62 0.06 -1.57
C ILE A 81 -12.41 1.30 -0.73
N TYR A 82 -11.43 1.28 0.16
CA TYR A 82 -11.16 2.43 1.01
C TYR A 82 -10.82 3.67 0.17
N TYR A 83 -9.86 3.58 -0.75
CA TYR A 83 -9.42 4.71 -1.55
C TYR A 83 -10.54 5.26 -2.45
N THR A 84 -11.32 4.39 -3.08
CA THR A 84 -12.30 4.79 -4.10
C THR A 84 -13.66 5.18 -3.55
N GLN A 85 -14.06 4.65 -2.39
CA GLN A 85 -15.43 4.79 -1.89
C GLN A 85 -15.53 5.43 -0.50
N LEU A 86 -14.45 5.39 0.30
CA LEU A 86 -14.50 5.81 1.71
C LEU A 86 -13.54 6.97 2.01
N TYR A 87 -12.44 7.06 1.29
CA TYR A 87 -11.42 8.08 1.46
C TYR A 87 -11.71 9.29 0.59
N HIS A 88 -12.23 10.34 1.23
CA HIS A 88 -12.44 11.63 0.60
C HIS A 88 -11.74 12.70 1.45
N PRO A 89 -10.45 12.98 1.18
CA PRO A 89 -9.64 13.87 2.02
C PRO A 89 -10.17 15.31 2.06
N HIS A 90 -11.04 15.68 1.11
CA HIS A 90 -11.69 16.99 1.06
C HIS A 90 -13.04 17.03 1.78
N ASP A 91 -13.67 15.87 2.04
CA ASP A 91 -15.03 15.80 2.59
C ASP A 91 -15.02 15.50 4.10
N LYS A 92 -14.01 14.78 4.60
CA LYS A 92 -13.89 14.43 6.03
C LYS A 92 -12.43 14.28 6.43
N ILE A 93 -12.05 14.94 7.53
CA ILE A 93 -10.73 14.75 8.13
C ILE A 93 -10.67 13.35 8.75
N PRO A 94 -9.73 12.48 8.33
CA PRO A 94 -9.60 11.14 8.88
C PRO A 94 -9.20 11.19 10.35
N GLN A 95 -9.90 10.45 11.20
CA GLN A 95 -9.58 10.36 12.62
C GLN A 95 -8.48 9.31 12.89
N SER A 96 -7.85 9.38 14.06
CA SER A 96 -6.75 8.49 14.46
C SER A 96 -7.05 7.00 14.29
N LYS A 97 -8.28 6.55 14.55
CA LYS A 97 -8.70 5.14 14.34
C LYS A 97 -8.71 4.75 12.87
N GLU A 98 -9.24 5.62 12.01
CA GLU A 98 -9.27 5.38 10.55
C GLU A 98 -7.85 5.36 10.01
N ALA A 99 -7.02 6.33 10.41
CA ALA A 99 -5.61 6.37 10.03
C ALA A 99 -4.83 5.13 10.47
N LEU A 100 -5.00 4.67 11.71
CA LEU A 100 -4.34 3.46 12.21
C LEU A 100 -4.75 2.21 11.42
N LEU A 101 -6.03 2.08 11.08
CA LEU A 101 -6.54 0.98 10.25
C LEU A 101 -5.84 0.95 8.88
N ILE A 102 -5.71 2.11 8.24
CA ILE A 102 -5.11 2.21 6.90
C ILE A 102 -3.60 2.02 6.92
N LEU A 103 -2.92 2.54 7.95
CA LEU A 103 -1.51 2.26 8.16
C LEU A 103 -1.25 0.77 8.34
N SER A 104 -2.09 0.10 9.13
CA SER A 104 -2.01 -1.36 9.33
C SER A 104 -2.24 -2.11 8.02
N LEU A 105 -3.25 -1.70 7.25
CA LEU A 105 -3.55 -2.28 5.94
C LEU A 105 -2.38 -2.12 4.95
N CYS A 106 -1.79 -0.92 4.86
CA CYS A 106 -0.64 -0.65 3.99
C CYS A 106 0.58 -1.47 4.42
N ASN A 107 0.81 -1.62 5.72
CA ASN A 107 1.87 -2.45 6.27
C ASN A 107 1.72 -3.93 5.89
N ASP A 108 0.52 -4.47 6.01
CA ASP A 108 0.25 -5.86 5.70
C ASP A 108 0.40 -6.13 4.20
N ILE A 109 -0.06 -5.21 3.35
CA ILE A 109 0.14 -5.29 1.89
C ILE A 109 1.62 -5.32 1.56
N LEU A 110 2.40 -4.34 2.03
CA LEU A 110 3.83 -4.28 1.75
C LEU A 110 4.56 -5.52 2.27
N SER A 111 4.21 -6.02 3.45
CA SER A 111 4.80 -7.23 4.02
C SER A 111 4.57 -8.47 3.15
N GLN A 112 3.36 -8.63 2.60
CA GLN A 112 3.03 -9.74 1.70
C GLN A 112 3.70 -9.57 0.33
N CYS A 113 3.64 -8.36 -0.24
CA CYS A 113 4.24 -8.06 -1.54
C CYS A 113 5.77 -8.22 -1.53
N ILE A 114 6.45 -7.81 -0.46
CA ILE A 114 7.90 -7.99 -0.31
C ILE A 114 8.26 -9.47 -0.30
N ARG A 115 7.56 -10.28 0.50
CA ARG A 115 7.79 -11.73 0.53
C ARG A 115 7.59 -12.35 -0.84
N LEU A 116 6.51 -11.97 -1.54
CA LEU A 116 6.24 -12.45 -2.89
C LEU A 116 7.35 -12.11 -3.88
N VAL A 117 7.86 -10.87 -3.87
CA VAL A 117 8.95 -10.47 -4.76
C VAL A 117 10.26 -11.19 -4.41
N GLU A 118 10.54 -11.44 -3.13
CA GLU A 118 11.77 -12.13 -2.69
C GLU A 118 11.73 -13.65 -2.88
N GLU A 119 10.55 -14.26 -2.70
CA GLU A 119 10.32 -15.71 -2.81
C GLU A 119 10.07 -16.16 -4.24
N THR A 120 9.69 -15.25 -5.14
CA THR A 120 9.65 -15.56 -6.58
C THR A 120 11.08 -15.49 -7.10
N PRO A 121 11.78 -16.63 -7.34
CA PRO A 121 13.10 -16.58 -7.92
C PRO A 121 12.96 -15.88 -9.25
N SER A 122 13.75 -14.81 -9.44
CA SER A 122 13.91 -14.07 -10.69
C SER A 122 13.52 -14.97 -11.85
N GLN A 123 12.35 -14.74 -12.47
CA GLN A 123 12.12 -15.34 -13.77
C GLN A 123 13.22 -14.75 -14.63
N SER A 124 14.23 -15.60 -14.82
CA SER A 124 15.44 -15.39 -15.58
C SER A 124 15.11 -14.63 -16.85
N MET A 125 15.52 -13.36 -16.87
CA MET A 125 15.91 -12.70 -18.12
C MET A 125 17.41 -12.86 -18.29
#